data_AF-A0A401U346-F1
#
_entry.id   AF-A0A401U346-F1
#
_cell.length_a   1.000
_cell.length_b   1.000
_cell.length_c   1.000
_cell.angle_alpha   90.00
_cell.angle_beta   90.00
_cell.angle_gamma   90.00
#
_symmetry.space_group_name_H-M   'P 1'
#
loop_
_entity.id
_entity.type
_entity.pdbx_description
1 polymer ?
#
loop_
_entity_poly.entity_id
_entity_poly.type
_entity_poly.pdbx_seq_one_letter_code
_entity_poly.pdbx_strand_id
1 'polypeptide(L)' 'MGTLLISKIREEYPDRIMNTFSVVPSPKVSDTVVEPYNATLSVHQLVENTDETFCIDNE' A
#
# COMPACT_ATOMS: atom_id res chain seq x y z
N MET A 1 6.78 -2.09 5.75
CA MET A 1 7.22 -0.88 6.49
C MET A 1 6.35 0.33 6.20
N GLY A 2 6.03 0.65 4.94
CA GLY A 2 5.13 1.78 4.61
C GLY A 2 3.74 1.71 5.28
N THR A 3 3.15 0.52 5.38
CA THR A 3 1.87 0.29 6.07
C THR A 3 1.88 0.61 7.56
N LEU A 4 3.01 0.38 8.26
CA LEU A 4 3.14 0.73 9.68
C LEU A 4 3.26 2.25 9.87
N LEU A 5 4.01 2.91 9.00
CA LEU A 5 4.18 4.36 9.02
C LEU A 5 2.85 5.09 8.83
N ILE A 6 2.05 4.67 7.83
CA ILE A 6 0.78 5.36 7.57
C ILE A 6 -0.23 5.17 8.69
N SER A 7 -0.24 4.00 9.34
CA SER A 7 -1.04 3.77 10.53
C SER A 7 -0.67 4.74 11.66
N LYS A 8 0.63 4.96 11.90
CA LYS A 8 1.09 5.92 12.92
C LYS A 8 0.83 7.39 12.57
N ILE A 9 0.97 7.77 11.31
CA ILE A 9 0.67 9.15 10.89
C ILE A 9 -0.85 9.40 10.96
N ARG A 10 -1.70 8.39 10.67
CA ARG A 10 -3.16 8.51 10.82
C ARG A 10 -3.60 8.64 12.28
N GLU A 11 -2.90 7.96 13.20
CA GLU A 11 -3.11 8.15 14.65
C GLU A 11 -2.76 9.59 15.10
N GLU A 12 -1.66 10.17 14.61
CA GLU A 12 -1.23 11.52 15.00
C GLU A 12 -2.00 12.65 14.30
N TYR A 13 -2.45 12.43 13.06
CA TYR A 13 -3.09 13.44 12.21
C TYR A 13 -4.38 12.91 11.57
N PRO A 14 -5.44 12.67 12.35
CA PRO A 14 -6.68 12.08 11.84
C PRO A 14 -7.44 12.97 10.85
N ASP A 15 -7.23 14.29 10.91
CA ASP A 15 -7.94 15.27 10.07
C ASP A 15 -7.23 15.57 8.74
N ARG A 16 -6.19 14.80 8.38
CA ARG A 16 -5.41 15.00 7.14
C ARG A 16 -5.77 13.94 6.11
N ILE A 17 -5.87 14.37 4.85
CA ILE A 17 -6.06 13.47 3.72
C ILE A 17 -4.78 12.66 3.51
N MET A 18 -4.94 11.34 3.47
CA MET A 18 -3.85 10.37 3.32
C MET A 18 -3.86 9.73 1.94
N ASN A 19 -2.91 10.14 1.10
CA ASN A 19 -2.75 9.63 -0.26
C ASN A 19 -1.51 8.75 -0.36
N THR A 20 -1.63 7.62 -1.06
CA THR A 20 -0.49 6.72 -1.32
C THR A 20 -0.35 6.39 -2.80
N PHE A 21 0.89 6.21 -3.25
CA PHE A 21 1.21 5.71 -4.57
C PHE A 21 1.85 4.33 -4.39
N SER A 22 1.15 3.29 -4.83
CA SER A 22 1.53 1.90 -4.65
C SER A 22 1.78 1.24 -6.00
N VAL A 23 2.97 0.67 -6.16
CA VAL A 23 3.29 -0.16 -7.32
C VAL A 23 2.76 -1.57 -7.07
N VAL A 24 1.82 -2.03 -7.89
CA VAL A 24 1.22 -3.36 -7.78
C VAL A 24 2.04 -4.38 -8.59
N PRO A 25 2.22 -5.60 -8.08
CA PRO A 25 3.04 -6.60 -8.76
C PRO A 25 2.37 -7.08 -10.06
N SER A 26 3.18 -7.26 -11.12
CA SER A 26 2.76 -7.81 -12.41
C SER A 26 3.32 -9.21 -12.62
N PRO A 27 2.53 -10.20 -13.07
CA PRO A 27 3.00 -11.58 -13.26
C PRO A 27 4.11 -11.73 -14.31
N LYS A 28 4.32 -10.73 -15.18
CA LYS A 28 5.39 -10.74 -16.21
C LYS A 28 6.72 -10.16 -15.72
N VAL A 29 6.68 -9.27 -14.72
CA VAL A 29 7.82 -8.49 -14.22
C VAL A 29 8.05 -8.72 -12.72
N SER A 30 7.42 -9.75 -12.15
CA SER A 30 7.52 -10.09 -10.72
C SER A 30 8.92 -10.61 -10.41
N ASP A 31 9.65 -9.87 -9.57
CA ASP A 31 11.02 -10.21 -9.17
C ASP A 31 11.05 -11.24 -8.04
N THR A 32 9.95 -11.39 -7.29
CA THR A 32 9.87 -12.28 -6.13
C THR A 32 8.59 -13.11 -6.08
N VAL A 33 8.73 -14.41 -5.81
CA VAL A 33 7.59 -15.35 -5.69
C VAL A 33 6.63 -15.03 -4.54
N VAL A 34 7.02 -14.13 -3.62
CA VAL A 34 6.24 -13.74 -2.44
C VAL A 34 5.48 -12.42 -2.61
N GLU A 35 5.62 -11.75 -3.75
CA GLU A 35 4.88 -10.53 -4.07
C GLU A 35 3.37 -10.62 -3.89
N PRO A 36 2.67 -11.71 -4.30
CA PRO A 36 1.23 -11.83 -4.10
C PRO A 36 0.83 -11.80 -2.61
N TYR A 37 1.65 -12.41 -1.74
CA TYR A 37 1.41 -12.40 -0.29
C TYR A 37 1.63 -11.00 0.30
N ASN A 38 2.71 -10.34 -0.10
CA ASN A 38 3.02 -8.99 0.36
C ASN A 38 1.97 -7.97 -0.10
N ALA A 39 1.50 -8.07 -1.36
CA ALA A 39 0.44 -7.23 -1.89
C ALA A 39 -0.86 -7.44 -1.11
N THR A 40 -1.27 -8.70 -0.89
CA THR A 40 -2.52 -8.99 -0.16
C THR A 40 -2.48 -8.45 1.28
N LEU A 41 -1.38 -8.68 2.00
CA LEU A 41 -1.23 -8.20 3.39
C LEU A 41 -1.13 -6.68 3.48
N SER A 42 -0.46 -6.04 2.52
CA SER A 42 -0.30 -4.58 2.53
C SER A 42 -1.58 -3.84 2.13
N VAL A 43 -2.32 -4.36 1.14
CA VAL A 43 -3.60 -3.79 0.71
C VAL A 43 -4.62 -3.76 1.85
N HIS A 44 -4.68 -4.81 2.67
CA HIS A 44 -5.57 -4.83 3.85
C HIS A 44 -5.33 -3.61 4.77
N GLN A 45 -4.07 -3.28 5.02
CA GLN A 45 -3.70 -2.13 5.85
C GLN A 45 -3.95 -0.79 5.14
N LEU A 46 -3.77 -0.72 3.82
CA LEU A 46 -4.04 0.49 3.04
C LEU A 46 -5.54 0.82 3.05
N VAL A 47 -6.41 -0.17 2.87
CA VAL A 47 -7.88 0.01 2.89
C VAL A 47 -8.38 0.68 4.17
N GLU A 48 -7.73 0.44 5.31
CA GLU A 48 -8.13 0.99 6.60
C GLU A 48 -7.50 2.37 6.88
N ASN A 49 -6.33 2.65 6.32
CA ASN A 49 -5.50 3.79 6.72
C ASN A 49 -5.35 4.87 5.65
N THR A 50 -5.74 4.63 4.40
CA THR A 50 -5.63 5.62 3.31
C THR A 50 -7.00 6.07 2.83
N ASP A 51 -7.06 7.31 2.38
CA ASP A 51 -8.28 7.87 1.79
C ASP A 51 -8.25 7.73 0.26
N GLU A 52 -7.05 7.77 -0.32
CA GLU A 52 -6.81 7.51 -1.74
C GLU A 52 -5.54 6.69 -1.96
N THR A 53 -5.62 5.70 -2.85
CA THR A 53 -4.47 4.88 -3.24
C THR A 53 -4.38 4.82 -4.76
N PHE A 54 -3.28 5.32 -5.30
CA PHE A 54 -2.95 5.20 -6.72
C PHE A 54 -2.22 3.89 -6.95
N CYS A 55 -2.85 2.96 -7.67
CA CYS A 55 -2.25 1.69 -8.05
C CYS A 55 -1.54 1.85 -9.41
N ILE A 56 -0.22 1.69 -9.41
CA ILE A 56 0.61 1.78 -10.60
C ILE A 56 1.08 0.35 -10.94
N ASP A 57 0.78 -0.13 -12.14
CA ASP A 57 1.23 -1.44 -12.59
C ASP A 57 2.75 -1.41 -12.87
N ASN A 58 3.44 -2.51 -12.58
CA ASN A 58 4.87 -2.67 -12.84
C ASN A 58 5.18 -3.37 -14.18
N GLU A 59 4.18 -3.63 -15.03
CA GLU A 59 4.40 -4.07 -16.41
C GLU A 59 5.15 -3.03 -17.26
#